data_AF-A0A919EFZ7-F1
#
_entry.id   AF-A0A919EFZ7-F1
#
_cell.length_a   1.000
_cell.length_b   1.000
_cell.length_c   1.000
_cell.angle_alpha   90.00
_cell.angle_beta   90.00
_cell.angle_gamma   90.00
#
_symmetry.space_group_name_H-M   'P 1'
#
loop_
_entity.id
_entity.type
_entity.pdbx_description
1 polymer ?
#
loop_
_entity_poly.entity_id
_entity_poly.type
_entity_poly.pdbx_seq_one_letter_code
_entity_poly.pdbx_strand_id
1 'polypeptide(L)'
;MPDEQDPGGGAPGGDLKVSQQDLAAVGDSAFKLFDKLGKDGRDAWSVSQSAARDLRTQGFDLGDAIDHVQDRWEKQLKTLLDACAHISNHMDFTQNAHAGDEHYIYGVVSSIATLDEGFTERTQR
;
A
#
# COMPACT_ATOMS: atom_id res chain seq x y z
N MET A 1 1.80 -43.50 34.55
CA MET A 1 1.35 -43.03 33.23
C MET A 1 -0.10 -43.47 33.07
N PRO A 2 -1.05 -42.63 32.63
CA PRO A 2 -1.09 -41.17 32.40
C PRO A 2 -2.15 -40.55 33.37
N ASP A 3 -2.50 -39.27 33.46
CA ASP A 3 -2.75 -38.24 32.44
C ASP A 3 -2.30 -36.85 32.92
N GLU A 4 -1.49 -36.21 32.07
CA GLU A 4 -1.38 -34.77 31.93
C GLU A 4 -2.73 -34.20 31.54
N GLN A 5 -3.22 -33.22 32.31
CA GLN A 5 -4.13 -32.21 31.78
C GLN A 5 -3.41 -30.88 31.92
N ASP A 6 -2.66 -30.54 30.88
CA ASP A 6 -2.33 -29.16 30.56
C ASP A 6 -3.63 -28.46 30.15
N PRO A 7 -4.17 -27.50 30.93
CA PRO A 7 -5.11 -26.58 30.35
C PRO A 7 -4.27 -25.60 29.55
N GLY A 8 -4.02 -25.97 28.29
CA GLY A 8 -3.64 -25.05 27.22
C GLY A 8 -4.70 -23.95 27.15
N GLY A 9 -4.52 -22.93 27.98
CA GLY A 9 -5.29 -21.70 27.98
C GLY A 9 -4.91 -20.93 26.74
N GLY A 10 -5.53 -21.30 25.62
CA GLY A 10 -5.51 -20.53 24.39
C GLY A 10 -5.80 -19.07 24.75
N ALA A 11 -4.90 -18.18 24.35
CA ALA A 11 -5.12 -16.75 24.46
C ALA A 11 -6.52 -16.44 23.91
N PRO A 12 -7.34 -15.62 24.59
CA PRO A 12 -8.64 -15.25 24.07
C PRO A 12 -8.42 -14.53 22.74
N GLY A 13 -8.67 -15.22 21.64
CA GLY A 13 -8.76 -14.60 20.33
C GLY A 13 -9.84 -13.54 20.43
N GLY A 14 -9.44 -12.27 20.40
CA GLY A 14 -10.38 -11.17 20.43
C GLY A 14 -11.39 -11.31 19.30
N ASP A 15 -12.68 -11.14 19.60
CA ASP A 15 -13.77 -11.08 18.63
C ASP A 15 -13.67 -9.77 17.84
N LEU A 16 -12.68 -9.70 16.94
CA LEU A 16 -12.52 -8.59 16.01
C LEU A 16 -13.63 -8.66 14.96
N LYS A 17 -14.77 -8.06 15.28
CA LYS A 17 -15.85 -7.83 14.33
C LYS A 17 -15.59 -6.55 13.57
N VAL A 18 -15.45 -6.65 12.25
CA VAL A 18 -15.41 -5.50 11.32
C VAL A 18 -16.68 -5.53 10.48
N SER A 19 -17.32 -4.37 10.27
CA SER A 19 -18.48 -4.29 9.39
C SER A 19 -18.06 -4.00 7.94
N GLN A 20 -18.90 -4.36 6.98
CA GLN A 20 -18.68 -4.00 5.56
C GLN A 20 -18.59 -2.48 5.36
N GLN A 21 -19.32 -1.70 6.17
CA GLN A 21 -19.25 -0.24 6.15
C GLN A 21 -17.87 0.28 6.57
N ASP A 22 -17.27 -0.34 7.59
CA ASP A 22 -15.92 0.02 8.04
C ASP A 22 -14.88 -0.31 6.98
N LEU A 23 -15.01 -1.48 6.33
CA LEU A 23 -14.11 -1.86 5.22
C LEU A 23 -14.25 -0.91 4.03
N ALA A 24 -15.48 -0.52 3.68
CA ALA A 24 -15.75 0.47 2.64
C ALA A 24 -15.10 1.82 2.94
N ALA A 25 -15.17 2.27 4.19
CA ALA A 25 -14.59 3.53 4.63
C ALA A 25 -13.05 3.53 4.53
N VAL A 26 -12.41 2.39 4.81
CA VAL A 26 -10.95 2.22 4.62
C VAL A 26 -10.60 2.26 3.13
N GLY A 27 -11.35 1.57 2.28
CA GLY A 27 -11.15 1.60 0.81
C GLY A 27 -11.27 3.03 0.25
N ASP A 28 -12.32 3.75 0.60
CA ASP A 28 -12.53 5.15 0.18
C ASP A 28 -11.41 6.08 0.68
N SER A 29 -10.95 5.89 1.91
CA SER A 29 -9.81 6.65 2.46
C SER A 29 -8.51 6.39 1.68
N ALA A 30 -8.25 5.13 1.31
CA ALA A 30 -7.11 4.76 0.49
C ALA A 30 -7.20 5.36 -0.92
N PHE A 31 -8.39 5.34 -1.54
CA PHE A 31 -8.62 5.98 -2.83
C PHE A 31 -8.38 7.49 -2.79
N LYS A 32 -8.90 8.18 -1.77
CA LYS A 32 -8.67 9.63 -1.59
C LYS A 32 -7.19 9.96 -1.44
N LEU A 33 -6.44 9.13 -0.71
CA LEU A 33 -5.01 9.31 -0.57
C LEU A 33 -4.28 9.06 -1.90
N PHE A 34 -4.67 8.02 -2.64
CA PHE A 34 -4.15 7.75 -4.00
C PHE A 34 -4.37 8.95 -4.93
N ASP A 35 -5.60 9.48 -5.01
CA ASP A 35 -5.95 10.61 -5.86
C ASP A 35 -5.12 11.86 -5.50
N LYS A 36 -5.07 12.20 -4.21
CA LYS A 36 -4.31 13.36 -3.73
C LYS A 36 -2.80 13.22 -4.00
N LEU A 37 -2.22 12.06 -3.72
CA LEU A 37 -0.80 11.80 -3.99
C LEU A 37 -0.51 11.82 -5.50
N GLY A 38 -1.41 11.28 -6.32
CA GLY A 38 -1.26 11.25 -7.77
C GLY A 38 -1.28 12.66 -8.37
N LYS A 39 -2.15 13.52 -7.83
CA LYS A 39 -2.31 14.91 -8.24
C LYS A 39 -1.19 15.83 -7.74
N ASP A 40 -0.96 15.86 -6.43
CA ASP A 40 -0.13 16.88 -5.79
C ASP A 40 1.31 16.37 -5.54
N GLY A 41 1.55 15.05 -5.59
CA GLY A 41 2.83 14.45 -5.22
C GLY A 41 4.00 14.84 -6.11
N ARG A 42 3.76 15.47 -7.27
CA ARG A 42 4.81 15.92 -8.20
C ARG A 42 4.85 17.43 -8.41
N ASP A 43 4.13 18.21 -7.61
CA ASP A 43 4.08 19.67 -7.75
C ASP A 43 5.47 20.32 -7.74
N ALA A 44 6.36 19.85 -6.86
CA ALA A 44 7.72 20.37 -6.74
C ALA A 44 8.71 19.80 -7.77
N TRP A 45 8.30 18.84 -8.62
CA TRP A 45 9.21 18.06 -9.45
C TRP A 45 10.00 18.93 -10.45
N SER A 46 9.29 19.77 -11.20
CA SER A 46 9.92 20.62 -12.22
C SER A 46 10.82 21.68 -11.60
N VAL A 47 10.35 22.36 -10.54
CA VAL A 47 11.12 23.43 -9.88
C VAL A 47 12.37 22.87 -9.19
N SER A 48 12.28 21.69 -8.57
CA SER A 48 13.42 21.04 -7.93
C SER A 48 14.47 20.59 -8.97
N GLN A 49 14.04 20.09 -10.14
CA GLN A 49 14.98 19.74 -11.21
C GLN A 49 15.73 20.96 -11.75
N SER A 50 15.03 22.09 -11.93
CA SER A 50 15.68 23.34 -12.32
C SER A 50 16.67 23.81 -11.25
N ALA A 51 16.26 23.84 -9.98
CA ALA A 51 17.14 24.23 -8.88
C ALA A 51 18.39 23.33 -8.78
N ALA A 52 18.22 22.01 -8.90
CA ALA A 52 19.33 21.06 -8.91
C ALA A 52 20.34 21.35 -10.03
N ARG A 53 19.84 21.60 -11.25
CA ARG A 53 20.67 21.95 -12.42
C ARG A 53 21.41 23.28 -12.22
N ASP A 54 20.72 24.31 -11.74
CA ASP A 54 21.30 25.64 -11.56
C ASP A 54 22.38 25.63 -10.47
N LEU A 55 22.14 24.93 -9.36
CA LEU A 55 23.10 24.81 -8.26
C LEU A 55 24.34 24.00 -8.68
N ARG A 56 24.15 22.90 -9.42
CA ARG A 56 25.26 22.13 -9.98
C ARG A 56 26.09 22.95 -10.98
N THR A 57 25.45 23.74 -11.83
CA THR A 57 26.14 24.63 -12.79
C THR A 57 26.99 25.67 -12.08
N GLN A 58 26.56 26.13 -10.91
CA GLN A 58 27.30 27.06 -10.05
C GLN A 58 28.40 26.38 -9.22
N GLY A 59 28.55 25.05 -9.30
CA GLY A 59 29.57 24.29 -8.58
C GLY A 59 29.20 23.93 -7.14
N PHE A 60 27.91 23.99 -6.78
CA PHE A 60 27.44 23.58 -5.45
C PHE A 60 27.01 22.11 -5.43
N ASP A 61 27.58 21.34 -4.49
CA ASP A 61 27.20 19.94 -4.21
C ASP A 61 25.71 19.77 -3.85
N LEU A 62 25.06 20.85 -3.40
CA LEU A 62 23.63 20.89 -3.11
C LEU A 62 22.79 20.50 -4.33
N GLY A 63 23.27 20.77 -5.56
CA GLY A 63 22.56 20.37 -6.78
C GLY A 63 22.35 18.87 -6.86
N ASP A 64 23.40 18.07 -6.64
CA ASP A 64 23.31 16.61 -6.66
C ASP A 64 22.53 16.05 -5.46
N ALA A 65 22.59 16.73 -4.31
CA ALA A 65 21.79 16.36 -3.15
C ALA A 65 20.27 16.52 -3.39
N ILE A 66 19.85 17.59 -4.07
CA ILE A 66 18.44 17.79 -4.45
C ILE A 66 18.00 16.72 -5.44
N ASP A 67 18.83 16.41 -6.45
CA ASP A 67 18.56 15.36 -7.43
C ASP A 67 18.32 14.01 -6.74
N HIS A 68 19.19 13.66 -5.78
CA HIS A 68 19.05 12.45 -4.98
C HIS A 68 17.75 12.39 -4.15
N VAL A 69 17.36 13.51 -3.54
CA VAL A 69 16.10 13.60 -2.78
C VAL A 69 14.89 13.43 -3.70
N GLN A 70 14.91 14.04 -4.88
CA GLN A 70 13.83 13.87 -5.87
C GLN A 70 13.68 12.41 -6.31
N ASP A 71 14.80 11.74 -6.61
CA ASP A 71 14.80 10.32 -6.97
C ASP A 71 14.23 9.44 -5.86
N ARG A 72 14.60 9.73 -4.60
CA ARG A 72 14.08 9.00 -3.44
C ARG A 72 12.58 9.24 -3.28
N TRP A 73 12.14 10.49 -3.42
CA TRP A 73 10.74 10.88 -3.33
C TRP A 73 9.89 10.17 -4.39
N GLU A 74 10.30 10.17 -5.67
CA GLU A 74 9.56 9.50 -6.74
C GLU A 74 9.37 8.01 -6.49
N LYS A 75 10.41 7.34 -5.98
CA LYS A 75 10.34 5.93 -5.61
C LYS A 75 9.30 5.69 -4.50
N GLN A 76 9.28 6.54 -3.47
CA GLN A 76 8.30 6.41 -2.38
C GLN A 76 6.89 6.78 -2.80
N LEU A 77 6.74 7.82 -3.61
CA LEU A 77 5.45 8.21 -4.16
C LEU A 77 4.83 7.05 -4.95
N LYS A 78 5.61 6.39 -5.82
CA LYS A 78 5.15 5.20 -6.55
C LYS A 78 4.73 4.07 -5.60
N THR A 79 5.56 3.73 -4.62
CA THR A 79 5.22 2.69 -3.64
C THR A 79 3.93 3.01 -2.89
N LEU A 80 3.72 4.27 -2.49
CA LEU A 80 2.50 4.70 -1.80
C LEU A 80 1.27 4.64 -2.71
N LEU A 81 1.40 5.06 -3.97
CA LEU A 81 0.32 4.97 -4.96
C LEU A 81 -0.10 3.51 -5.18
N ASP A 82 0.87 2.62 -5.40
CA ASP A 82 0.60 1.19 -5.59
C ASP A 82 -0.08 0.58 -4.36
N ALA A 83 0.40 0.90 -3.15
CA ALA A 83 -0.19 0.41 -1.91
C ALA A 83 -1.61 0.93 -1.68
N CYS A 84 -1.87 2.22 -1.94
CA CYS A 84 -3.21 2.80 -1.79
C CYS A 84 -4.20 2.21 -2.80
N ALA A 85 -3.77 2.03 -4.06
CA ALA A 85 -4.58 1.36 -5.08
C ALA A 85 -4.88 -0.09 -4.68
N HIS A 86 -3.89 -0.82 -4.18
CA HIS A 86 -4.07 -2.20 -3.73
C HIS A 86 -5.06 -2.31 -2.57
N ILE A 87 -4.95 -1.47 -1.54
CA ILE A 87 -5.90 -1.45 -0.41
C ILE A 87 -7.31 -1.11 -0.92
N SER A 88 -7.45 -0.08 -1.74
CA SER A 88 -8.75 0.33 -2.28
C SER A 88 -9.41 -0.81 -3.07
N ASN A 89 -8.66 -1.46 -3.97
CA ASN A 89 -9.17 -2.56 -4.78
C ASN A 89 -9.51 -3.79 -3.95
N HIS A 90 -8.66 -4.13 -2.97
CA HIS A 90 -8.91 -5.30 -2.11
C HIS A 90 -10.18 -5.12 -1.28
N MET A 91 -10.40 -3.93 -0.71
CA MET A 91 -11.61 -3.67 0.07
C MET A 91 -12.88 -3.64 -0.78
N ASP A 92 -12.81 -3.17 -2.03
CA ASP A 92 -13.91 -3.25 -2.99
C ASP A 92 -14.22 -4.71 -3.37
N PHE A 93 -13.18 -5.51 -3.63
CA PHE A 93 -13.31 -6.94 -3.88
C PHE A 93 -13.93 -7.69 -2.69
N THR A 94 -13.41 -7.48 -1.47
CA THR A 94 -13.97 -8.07 -0.24
C THR A 94 -15.43 -7.65 -0.03
N GLN A 95 -15.79 -6.42 -0.41
CA GLN A 95 -17.17 -5.97 -0.37
C GLN A 95 -18.07 -6.75 -1.33
N ASN A 96 -17.66 -6.84 -2.60
CA ASN A 96 -18.41 -7.48 -3.67
C ASN A 96 -18.51 -9.01 -3.51
N ALA A 97 -17.41 -9.67 -3.12
CA ALA A 97 -17.36 -11.12 -2.90
C ALA A 97 -18.26 -11.56 -1.73
N HIS A 98 -18.38 -10.74 -0.67
CA HIS A 98 -19.30 -11.02 0.44
C HIS A 98 -20.75 -10.56 0.18
N ALA A 99 -20.97 -9.69 -0.82
CA ALA A 99 -22.30 -9.32 -1.31
C ALA A 99 -22.87 -10.35 -2.31
N GLY A 100 -22.06 -11.32 -2.79
CA GLY A 100 -22.46 -12.36 -3.74
C GLY A 100 -22.38 -11.95 -5.21
N ASP A 101 -21.83 -10.76 -5.52
CA ASP A 101 -21.73 -10.20 -6.87
C ASP A 101 -20.24 -10.09 -7.29
N GLU A 102 -19.64 -11.21 -7.70
CA GLU A 102 -18.24 -11.23 -8.14
C GLU A 102 -18.08 -10.72 -9.59
N HIS A 103 -17.54 -9.52 -9.75
CA HIS A 103 -17.02 -9.02 -11.04
C HIS A 103 -15.50 -8.83 -10.96
N TYR A 104 -14.76 -9.80 -11.51
CA TYR A 104 -13.30 -9.79 -11.55
C TYR A 104 -12.77 -8.78 -12.57
N ILE A 105 -12.11 -7.71 -12.10
CA ILE A 105 -11.38 -6.78 -12.96
C ILE A 105 -9.88 -7.10 -12.89
N TYR A 106 -9.31 -7.53 -14.02
CA TYR A 106 -7.88 -7.83 -14.16
C TYR A 106 -7.08 -6.51 -14.21
N GLY A 107 -6.34 -6.21 -13.15
CA GLY A 107 -5.34 -5.14 -13.11
C GLY A 107 -3.93 -5.74 -13.11
N VAL A 108 -3.07 -5.27 -14.01
CA VAL A 108 -1.69 -5.76 -14.15
C VAL A 108 -0.89 -5.46 -12.87
N VAL A 109 -0.51 -6.48 -12.11
CA VAL A 109 0.41 -6.33 -10.97
C VAL A 109 1.45 -7.45 -10.92
N SER A 110 2.54 -7.27 -11.67
CA SER A 110 3.62 -8.27 -11.78
C SER A 110 4.46 -8.46 -10.50
N SER A 111 4.40 -7.54 -9.53
CA SER A 111 5.16 -7.59 -8.27
C SER A 111 4.33 -8.04 -7.06
N ILE A 112 2.99 -8.05 -7.19
CA ILE A 112 2.08 -8.46 -6.11
C ILE A 112 1.71 -9.94 -6.24
N ALA A 113 1.76 -10.56 -7.43
CA ALA A 113 1.55 -12.02 -7.55
C ALA A 113 2.47 -12.82 -6.62
N THR A 114 3.72 -12.40 -6.45
CA THR A 114 4.68 -13.03 -5.53
C THR A 114 4.36 -12.76 -4.05
N LEU A 115 3.74 -11.61 -3.73
CA LEU A 115 3.28 -11.32 -2.36
C LEU A 115 2.01 -12.12 -2.05
N ASP A 116 1.10 -12.26 -3.01
CA ASP A 116 -0.15 -13.02 -2.91
C ASP A 116 0.10 -14.53 -2.73
N GLU A 117 1.07 -15.10 -3.45
CA GLU A 117 1.56 -16.46 -3.21
C GLU A 117 2.06 -16.64 -1.76
N GLY A 118 2.82 -15.66 -1.23
CA GLY A 118 3.34 -15.72 0.15
C GLY A 118 2.28 -15.57 1.25
N PHE A 119 1.14 -14.94 0.96
CA PHE A 119 -0.01 -14.89 1.88
C PHE A 119 -0.88 -16.15 1.78
N THR A 120 -1.01 -16.73 0.59
CA THR A 120 -1.75 -17.98 0.34
C THR A 120 -1.06 -19.20 0.96
N GLU A 121 0.27 -19.24 0.97
CA GLU A 121 1.02 -20.33 1.61
C GLU A 121 0.87 -20.36 3.15
N ARG A 122 0.52 -19.22 3.77
CA ARG A 122 0.35 -19.09 5.22
C ARG A 122 -1.05 -19.51 5.71
N THR A 123 -2.04 -19.60 4.82
CA THR A 123 -3.40 -20.05 5.15
C THR A 123 -3.61 -21.56 4.99
N GLN A 124 -2.61 -22.29 4.47
CA GLN A 124 -2.64 -23.75 4.29
C GLN A 124 -1.82 -24.56 5.32
N ARG A 125 -1.26 -23.94 6.36
CA ARG A 125 -0.59 -24.65 7.47
C ARG A 125 -1.38 -24.63 8.76
#